data_AF-A0A967LM43-F1
#
_entry.id   AF-A0A967LM43-F1
#
_cell.length_a   1.000
_cell.length_b   1.000
_cell.length_c   1.000
_cell.angle_alpha   90.00
_cell.angle_beta   90.00
_cell.angle_gamma   90.00
#
_symmetry.space_group_name_H-M   'P 1'
#
loop_
_entity.id
_entity.type
_entity.pdbx_description
1 polymer ?
#
loop_
_entity_poly.entity_id
_entity_poly.type
_entity_poly.pdbx_seq_one_letter_code
_entity_poly.pdbx_strand_id
1 'polypeptide(L)' 'MARSSPKVSKAKGPGTILIAEDHGDSREALGALLEAFGFHVLPAVNGEEAV' A
#
# COMPACT_ATOMS: atom_id res chain seq x y z
N MET A 1 23.53 7.05 -7.95
CA MET A 1 23.10 6.69 -6.57
C MET A 1 22.32 5.38 -6.67
N ALA A 2 22.79 4.30 -6.07
CA ALA A 2 22.09 3.01 -6.12
C ALA A 2 20.96 3.01 -5.07
N ARG A 3 19.70 2.87 -5.49
CA ARG A 3 18.59 2.68 -4.55
C ARG A 3 18.74 1.29 -3.94
N SER A 4 18.94 1.24 -2.63
CA SER A 4 18.87 0.00 -1.85
C SER A 4 17.49 -0.62 -2.05
N SER A 5 17.41 -1.83 -2.61
CA SER A 5 16.16 -2.58 -2.69
C SER A 5 15.65 -2.86 -1.26
N PRO A 6 14.41 -2.50 -0.91
CA PRO A 6 13.88 -2.78 0.41
C PRO A 6 13.78 -4.30 0.61
N LYS A 7 14.26 -4.79 1.77
CA LYS A 7 14.01 -6.17 2.18
C LYS A 7 12.55 -6.28 2.61
N VAL A 8 11.73 -6.95 1.81
CA VAL A 8 10.33 -7.21 2.15
C VAL A 8 10.29 -8.25 3.26
N SER A 9 10.05 -7.83 4.50
CA SER A 9 9.70 -8.75 5.58
C SER A 9 8.23 -9.16 5.42
N LYS A 10 7.89 -10.41 5.74
CA LYS A 10 6.48 -10.82 5.78
C LYS A 10 5.80 -10.02 6.90
N ALA A 11 4.81 -9.21 6.55
CA ALA A 11 3.98 -8.54 7.55
C ALA A 11 3.33 -9.59 8.47
N LYS A 12 3.40 -9.39 9.79
CA LYS A 12 2.74 -10.23 10.80
C LYS A 12 1.63 -9.40 11.47
N GLY A 13 0.38 -9.86 11.39
CA GLY A 13 -0.80 -9.22 12.01
C GLY A 13 -1.51 -8.18 11.12
N PRO A 14 -2.64 -7.61 11.58
CA PRO A 14 -3.41 -6.59 10.87
C PRO A 14 -2.65 -5.25 10.92
N GLY A 15 -1.67 -5.11 10.04
CA GLY A 15 -0.86 -3.90 9.91
C GLY A 15 -1.58 -2.82 9.10
N THR A 16 -1.00 -1.62 9.14
CA THR A 16 -1.37 -0.53 8.24
C THR A 16 -0.55 -0.61 6.95
N ILE A 17 -1.20 -0.52 5.80
CA ILE A 17 -0.59 -0.57 4.46
C ILE A 17 -0.86 0.76 3.75
N LEU A 18 0.19 1.39 3.24
CA LEU A 18 0.10 2.51 2.30
C LEU A 18 0.02 1.98 0.87
N ILE A 19 -1.01 2.35 0.13
CA ILE A 19 -1.15 2.07 -1.30
C ILE A 19 -0.81 3.34 -2.06
N ALA A 20 0.31 3.33 -2.79
CA ALA A 20 0.61 4.35 -3.79
C ALA A 20 0.19 3.81 -5.17
N GLU A 21 -0.97 4.23 -5.65
CA GLU A 21 -1.60 3.74 -6.89
C GLU A 21 -2.27 4.92 -7.61
N ASP A 22 -1.89 5.16 -8.85
CA ASP A 22 -2.31 6.32 -9.63
C ASP A 22 -3.64 6.08 -10.38
N HIS A 23 -4.02 4.81 -10.60
CA HIS A 23 -5.29 4.46 -11.22
C HIS A 23 -6.40 4.22 -10.19
N GLY A 24 -7.50 5.00 -10.29
CA GLY A 24 -8.60 5.00 -9.32
C GLY A 24 -9.21 3.61 -9.08
N ASP A 25 -9.71 2.95 -10.12
CA ASP A 25 -10.36 1.64 -9.98
C ASP A 25 -9.40 0.57 -9.42
N SER A 26 -8.11 0.67 -9.76
CA SER A 26 -7.09 -0.27 -9.28
C SER A 26 -6.84 -0.08 -7.79
N ARG A 27 -6.76 1.19 -7.33
CA ARG A 27 -6.58 1.55 -5.93
C ARG A 27 -7.75 1.09 -5.08
N GLU A 28 -8.97 1.29 -5.57
CA GLU A 28 -10.19 0.87 -4.87
C GLU A 28 -10.28 -0.66 -4.76
N ALA A 29 -10.06 -1.38 -5.87
CA ALA A 29 -10.08 -2.84 -5.87
C ALA A 29 -9.02 -3.44 -4.93
N LEU A 30 -7.80 -2.88 -4.93
CA LEU A 30 -6.72 -3.32 -4.05
C LEU A 30 -7.00 -2.99 -2.58
N GLY A 31 -7.52 -1.79 -2.30
CA GLY A 31 -7.91 -1.36 -0.95
C GLY A 31 -8.97 -2.30 -0.35
N ALA A 32 -10.05 -2.54 -1.08
CA ALA A 32 -11.13 -3.43 -0.65
C ALA A 32 -10.64 -4.85 -0.36
N LEU A 33 -9.72 -5.38 -1.19
CA LEU A 33 -9.11 -6.68 -0.96
C LEU A 33 -8.31 -6.71 0.36
N LEU A 34 -7.43 -5.74 0.58
CA LEU A 34 -6.58 -5.68 1.77
C LEU A 34 -7.41 -5.49 3.05
N GLU A 35 -8.43 -4.63 3.00
CA GLU A 35 -9.37 -4.46 4.12
C GLU A 35 -10.14 -5.75 4.43
N ALA A 36 -10.55 -6.52 3.41
CA ALA A 36 -11.19 -7.82 3.60
C ALA A 36 -10.26 -8.86 4.27
N PHE A 37 -8.94 -8.71 4.12
CA PHE A 37 -7.93 -9.50 4.85
C PHE A 37 -7.58 -8.94 6.23
N GLY A 38 -8.25 -7.86 6.67
CA GLY A 38 -8.12 -7.27 8.00
C GLY A 38 -7.00 -6.23 8.12
N PHE A 39 -6.46 -5.73 7.02
CA PHE A 39 -5.48 -4.63 7.06
C PHE A 39 -6.18 -3.26 7.16
N HIS A 40 -5.48 -2.29 7.74
CA HIS A 40 -5.85 -0.89 7.60
C HIS A 40 -5.16 -0.32 6.36
N VAL A 41 -5.91 0.39 5.52
CA VAL A 41 -5.39 0.92 4.26
C VAL A 41 -5.31 2.44 4.31
N LEU A 42 -4.18 2.98 3.87
CA LEU A 42 -3.98 4.40 3.59
C LEU A 42 -3.77 4.56 2.07
N PRO A 43 -4.73 5.15 1.34
CA PRO A 43 -4.56 5.38 -0.10
C PRO A 43 -3.76 6.66 -0.36
N ALA A 44 -2.91 6.63 -1.38
CA ALA A 44 -2.21 7.77 -1.96
C ALA A 44 -2.32 7.70 -3.49
N VAL A 45 -2.68 8.81 -4.13
CA VAL A 45 -2.90 8.85 -5.59
C VAL A 45 -1.60 9.10 -6.38
N ASN A 46 -0.53 9.47 -5.68
CA ASN A 46 0.76 9.79 -6.25
C ASN A 46 1.87 9.68 -5.19
N GLY A 47 3.12 9.94 -5.60
CA GLY A 47 4.27 9.87 -4.70
C GLY A 47 4.34 10.99 -3.65
N GLU A 48 3.73 12.15 -3.90
CA GLU A 48 3.71 13.27 -2.95
C GLU A 48 2.75 13.03 -1.78
N GLU A 49 1.69 12.26 -2.01
CA GLU A 49 0.77 11.81 -0.95
C GLU A 49 1.31 10.59 -0.18
N ALA A 50 2.37 9.95 -0.67
CA ALA A 50 2.90 8.69 -0.13
C ALA A 50 4.15 8.85 0.76
N VAL A 51 4.46 10.07 1.22
CA VAL A 51 5.66 10.40 2.03
C VAL A 51 5.37 10.73 3.49
#